data_AF-A0A2C5YY78-F1
#
_entry.id   AF-A0A2C5YY78-F1
#
_cell.length_a   1.000
_cell.length_b   1.000
_cell.length_c   1.000
_cell.angle_alpha   90.00
_cell.angle_beta   90.00
_cell.angle_gamma   90.00
#
_symmetry.space_group_name_H-M   'P 1'
#
loop_
_entity.id
_entity.type
_entity.pdbx_description
1 polymer ?
#
loop_
_entity_poly.entity_id
_entity_poly.type
_entity_poly.pdbx_seq_one_letter_code
_entity_poly.pdbx_strand_id
1 'polypeptide(L)'
;MIDYSDFGHVFGTSPSLSFDRKLVASIEEHRKKLDGTLFIDRIMKALCTSRVNKAYPPKSEALLRQLHQQLCEADMSESQKLSLLYYILLDLDVAGNSNPAAEHFATESGMPQSYQVFIKGLWLMDKETWTRALEYIAHPSLNPDFSDEIITVLAQHAPKGQETLALSYFYAVRPVLHSSLALELLFDSMTLASTVEALVFSRSQPQHTREQLFQRWLRFIVGGTTGHRSGTCGQELAFIPFDSTEEAWFEQYLSVGPGRGLKRAKDTLLMRKIAADRYAEVAKLRAVGPWTAVVEGIKHGIEGQTE
;
A
#
# COMPACT_ATOMS: atom_id res chain seq x y z
N MET A 1 4.34 39.41 2.16
CA MET A 1 5.15 38.20 2.35
C MET A 1 5.33 38.01 3.84
N ILE A 2 4.72 36.95 4.36
CA ILE A 2 4.77 36.62 5.78
C ILE A 2 6.21 36.24 6.16
N ASP A 3 6.70 36.74 7.28
CA ASP A 3 7.95 36.22 7.86
C ASP A 3 7.64 34.95 8.63
N TYR A 4 7.95 33.80 8.06
CA TYR A 4 7.68 32.50 8.71
C TYR A 4 8.54 32.28 9.97
N SER A 5 9.61 33.05 10.16
CA SER A 5 10.47 32.99 11.33
C SER A 5 9.87 33.73 12.53
N ASP A 6 8.87 34.59 12.30
CA ASP A 6 8.10 35.24 13.36
C ASP A 6 6.88 34.38 13.75
N PHE A 7 6.83 33.97 15.02
CA PHE A 7 5.74 33.13 15.53
C PHE A 7 4.36 33.79 15.40
N GLY A 8 4.26 35.09 15.67
CA GLY A 8 2.99 35.82 15.66
C GLY A 8 2.46 36.04 14.24
N HIS A 9 3.34 36.10 13.24
CA HIS A 9 2.94 36.10 11.85
C HIS A 9 2.35 34.75 11.41
N VAL A 10 2.92 33.62 11.86
CA VAL A 10 2.44 32.27 11.48
C VAL A 10 1.17 31.86 12.23
N PHE A 11 1.18 31.99 13.57
CA PHE A 11 0.12 31.46 14.44
C PHE A 11 -0.81 32.56 15.00
N GLY A 12 -0.62 33.81 14.60
CA GLY A 12 -1.36 34.95 15.14
C GLY A 12 -0.96 35.29 16.58
N THR A 13 -1.53 36.38 17.09
CA THR A 13 -1.33 36.87 18.46
C THR A 13 -2.48 36.48 19.41
N SER A 14 -3.51 35.80 18.90
CA SER A 14 -4.70 35.45 19.67
C SER A 14 -4.42 34.26 20.61
N PRO A 15 -4.74 34.38 21.91
CA PRO A 15 -4.49 33.33 22.92
C PRO A 15 -5.34 32.05 22.74
N SER A 16 -6.15 31.95 21.68
CA SER A 16 -7.03 30.82 21.38
C SER A 16 -6.42 29.78 20.44
N LEU A 17 -5.32 30.08 19.75
CA LEU A 17 -4.62 29.15 18.85
C LEU A 17 -3.69 28.24 19.64
N SER A 18 -4.28 27.28 20.36
CA SER A 18 -3.54 26.25 21.08
C SER A 18 -4.04 24.87 20.73
N PHE A 19 -3.13 23.89 20.74
CA PHE A 19 -3.47 22.48 20.67
C PHE A 19 -4.21 22.09 21.95
N ASP A 20 -5.53 22.18 21.89
CA ASP A 20 -6.38 21.80 23.00
C ASP A 20 -6.28 20.29 23.27
N ARG A 21 -6.75 19.87 24.45
CA ARG A 21 -6.67 18.46 24.85
C ARG A 21 -7.43 17.54 23.89
N LYS A 22 -8.46 18.03 23.20
CA LYS A 22 -9.27 17.24 22.27
C LYS A 22 -8.50 16.98 20.98
N LEU A 23 -7.88 18.01 20.40
CA LEU A 23 -7.05 17.89 19.21
C LEU A 23 -5.86 16.96 19.46
N VAL A 24 -5.15 17.15 20.58
CA VAL A 24 -4.04 16.26 20.94
C VAL A 24 -4.51 14.82 21.09
N ALA A 25 -5.62 14.58 21.80
CA ALA A 25 -6.17 13.22 21.95
C ALA A 25 -6.57 12.60 20.61
N SER A 26 -7.19 13.39 19.71
CA SER A 26 -7.55 12.93 18.37
C SER A 26 -6.33 12.58 17.53
N ILE A 27 -5.27 13.38 17.55
CA ILE A 27 -4.01 13.08 16.84
C ILE A 27 -3.39 11.77 17.35
N GLU A 28 -3.33 11.58 18.67
CA GLU A 28 -2.82 10.34 19.27
C GLU A 28 -3.71 9.12 18.96
N GLU A 29 -5.02 9.31 18.85
CA GLU A 29 -5.95 8.25 18.44
C GLU A 29 -5.68 7.81 17.00
N HIS A 30 -5.58 8.76 16.06
CA HIS A 30 -5.22 8.46 14.67
C HIS A 30 -3.86 7.80 14.58
N ARG A 31 -2.85 8.30 15.33
CA ARG A 31 -1.53 7.69 15.38
C ARG A 31 -1.60 6.23 15.84
N LYS A 32 -2.40 5.93 16.86
CA LYS A 32 -2.59 4.55 17.34
C LYS A 32 -3.25 3.65 16.29
N LYS A 33 -4.21 4.16 15.52
CA LYS A 33 -4.86 3.41 14.44
C LYS A 33 -3.90 3.11 13.29
N LEU A 34 -2.99 4.04 12.99
CA LEU A 34 -1.98 3.92 11.93
C LEU A 34 -0.65 3.32 12.45
N ASP A 35 -0.73 2.25 13.23
CA ASP A 35 0.41 1.48 13.76
C ASP A 35 1.45 2.30 14.54
N GLY A 36 1.02 3.40 15.15
CA GLY A 36 1.86 4.27 15.96
C GLY A 36 2.66 5.32 15.17
N THR A 37 2.45 5.45 13.85
CA THR A 37 3.22 6.40 13.02
C THR A 37 2.35 7.11 11.97
N LEU A 38 2.22 8.43 12.12
CA LEU A 38 1.57 9.33 11.15
C LEU A 38 2.52 9.74 10.01
N PHE A 39 2.00 10.26 8.91
CA PHE A 39 2.79 10.85 7.83
C PHE A 39 3.58 12.05 8.29
N ILE A 40 3.04 12.90 9.17
CA ILE A 40 3.83 13.98 9.77
C ILE A 40 5.05 13.47 10.53
N ASP A 41 4.92 12.33 11.23
CA ASP A 41 6.05 11.70 11.93
C ASP A 41 7.10 11.20 10.92
N ARG A 42 6.66 10.70 9.75
CA ARG A 42 7.54 10.26 8.64
C ARG A 42 8.26 11.44 7.99
N ILE A 43 7.55 12.55 7.73
CA ILE A 43 8.13 13.78 7.18
C ILE A 43 9.15 14.37 8.16
N MET A 44 8.79 14.53 9.44
CA MET A 44 9.70 15.05 10.45
C MET A 44 10.91 14.14 10.66
N LYS A 45 10.76 12.81 10.56
CA LYS A 45 11.89 11.89 10.61
C LYS A 45 12.85 12.04 9.43
N ALA A 46 12.32 12.34 8.24
CA ALA A 46 13.13 12.52 7.03
C ALA A 46 13.85 13.88 7.00
N LEU A 47 13.23 14.92 7.57
CA LEU A 47 13.71 16.30 7.45
C LEU A 47 14.36 16.87 8.72
N CYS A 48 14.05 16.33 9.89
CA CYS A 48 14.43 16.92 11.18
C CYS A 48 15.30 15.97 12.02
N THR A 49 15.92 16.54 13.06
CA THR A 49 16.59 15.74 14.09
C THR A 49 15.59 14.97 14.97
N SER A 50 16.06 13.91 15.62
CA SER A 50 15.24 13.03 16.47
C SER A 50 14.52 13.76 17.62
N ARG A 51 15.01 14.92 18.05
CA ARG A 51 14.40 15.75 19.09
C ARG A 51 13.13 16.45 18.59
N VAL A 52 13.16 17.01 17.38
CA VAL A 52 12.02 17.75 16.79
C VAL A 52 10.90 16.79 16.43
N ASN A 53 11.23 15.59 15.93
CA ASN A 53 10.25 14.55 15.61
C ASN A 53 9.34 14.18 16.81
N LYS A 54 9.86 14.27 18.05
CA LYS A 54 9.08 13.96 19.26
C LYS A 54 8.31 15.14 19.84
N ALA A 55 8.46 16.33 19.27
CA ALA A 55 7.83 17.55 19.78
C ALA A 55 6.39 17.74 19.29
N TYR A 56 5.95 16.94 18.30
CA TYR A 56 4.59 16.98 17.76
C TYR A 56 3.71 15.81 18.28
N PRO A 57 2.45 16.05 18.66
CA PRO A 57 1.79 17.36 18.72
C PRO A 57 2.22 18.18 19.97
N PRO A 58 2.38 19.51 19.85
CA PRO A 58 2.73 20.35 20.99
C PRO A 58 1.56 20.42 21.98
N LYS A 59 1.82 20.23 23.28
CA LYS A 59 0.77 20.10 24.31
C LYS A 59 0.41 21.42 25.01
N SER A 60 1.08 22.51 24.63
CA SER A 60 0.88 23.86 25.16
C SER A 60 1.40 24.89 24.17
N GLU A 61 1.00 26.16 24.32
CA GLU A 61 1.53 27.26 23.50
C GLU A 61 3.05 27.39 23.62
N ALA A 62 3.60 27.21 24.82
CA ALA A 62 5.05 27.24 25.03
C ALA A 62 5.78 26.16 24.21
N LEU A 63 5.20 24.94 24.14
CA LEU A 63 5.74 23.86 23.32
C LEU A 63 5.54 24.11 21.82
N LEU A 64 4.47 24.80 21.42
CA LEU A 64 4.25 25.20 20.03
C LEU A 64 5.28 26.25 19.58
N ARG A 65 5.58 27.25 20.43
CA ARG A 65 6.65 28.24 20.20
C ARG A 65 8.01 27.56 20.10
N GLN A 66 8.29 26.60 20.99
CA GLN A 66 9.52 25.82 20.93
C GLN A 66 9.62 25.00 19.64
N LEU A 67 8.53 24.34 19.23
CA LEU A 67 8.49 23.57 17.98
C LEU A 67 8.72 24.49 16.77
N HIS A 68 8.04 25.63 16.72
CA HIS A 68 8.23 26.63 15.66
C HIS A 68 9.67 27.11 15.56
N GLN A 69 10.29 27.49 16.68
CA GLN A 69 11.70 27.88 16.72
C GLN A 69 12.61 26.76 16.20
N GLN A 70 12.38 25.51 16.65
CA GLN A 70 13.15 24.37 16.20
C GLN A 70 13.00 24.09 14.70
N LEU A 71 11.82 24.30 14.12
CA LEU A 71 11.59 24.17 12.68
C LEU A 71 12.30 25.28 11.89
N CYS A 72 12.29 26.51 12.42
CA CYS A 72 12.98 27.64 11.79
C CYS A 72 14.51 27.47 11.80
N GLU A 73 15.06 26.95 12.89
CA GLU A 73 16.50 26.70 13.07
C GLU A 73 16.99 25.42 12.37
N ALA A 74 16.08 24.53 11.96
CA ALA A 74 16.47 23.28 11.31
C ALA A 74 17.16 23.50 9.95
N ASP A 75 18.14 22.66 9.66
CA ASP A 75 18.87 22.64 8.39
C ASP A 75 18.03 21.95 7.30
N MET A 76 17.07 22.70 6.75
CA MET A 76 16.18 22.27 5.70
C MET A 76 15.83 23.45 4.79
N SER A 77 15.37 23.16 3.57
CA SER A 77 14.95 24.18 2.63
C SER A 77 13.74 24.96 3.15
N GLU A 78 13.57 26.20 2.66
CA GLU A 78 12.43 27.04 3.03
C GLU A 78 11.09 26.37 2.72
N SER A 79 10.94 25.74 1.54
CA SER A 79 9.72 25.01 1.17
C SER A 79 9.38 23.87 2.13
N GLN A 80 10.37 23.20 2.70
CA GLN A 80 10.20 22.16 3.72
C GLN A 80 9.73 22.75 5.06
N LYS A 81 10.29 23.89 5.48
CA LYS A 81 9.84 24.61 6.70
C LYS A 81 8.39 25.04 6.57
N LEU A 82 8.07 25.71 5.46
CA LEU A 82 6.71 26.15 5.14
C LEU A 82 5.73 24.97 5.11
N SER A 83 6.14 23.82 4.56
CA SER A 83 5.32 22.60 4.53
C SER A 83 4.97 22.07 5.92
N LEU A 84 5.94 22.02 6.84
CA LEU A 84 5.70 21.57 8.22
C LEU A 84 4.82 22.55 8.99
N LEU A 85 5.04 23.86 8.81
CA LEU A 85 4.18 24.89 9.42
C LEU A 85 2.76 24.84 8.87
N TYR A 86 2.60 24.67 7.55
CA TYR A 86 1.31 24.50 6.90
C TYR A 86 0.55 23.27 7.44
N TYR A 87 1.24 22.13 7.61
CA TYR A 87 0.65 20.94 8.24
C TYR A 87 0.11 21.24 9.65
N ILE A 88 0.91 21.91 10.48
CA ILE A 88 0.52 22.27 11.86
C ILE A 88 -0.70 23.21 11.85
N LEU A 89 -0.75 24.17 10.92
CA LEU A 89 -1.89 25.07 10.77
C LEU A 89 -3.16 24.33 10.31
N LEU A 90 -3.06 23.30 9.46
CA LEU A 90 -4.22 22.47 9.08
C LEU A 90 -4.87 21.79 10.29
N ASP A 91 -4.07 21.34 11.26
CA ASP A 91 -4.62 20.79 12.52
C ASP A 91 -5.33 21.84 13.36
N LEU A 92 -4.77 23.05 13.42
CA LEU A 92 -5.36 24.16 14.16
C LEU A 92 -6.65 24.67 13.51
N ASP A 93 -6.74 24.66 12.18
CA ASP A 93 -7.94 25.04 11.43
C ASP A 93 -9.12 24.10 11.71
N VAL A 94 -8.87 22.81 11.97
CA VAL A 94 -9.94 21.88 12.38
C VAL A 94 -10.44 22.16 13.80
N ALA A 95 -9.56 22.65 14.68
CA ALA A 95 -9.92 22.98 16.06
C ALA A 95 -10.56 24.39 16.20
N GLY A 96 -10.25 25.32 15.30
CA GLY A 96 -10.68 26.72 15.33
C GLY A 96 -11.84 27.02 14.36
N ASN A 97 -12.94 27.57 14.87
CA ASN A 97 -14.21 27.60 14.14
C ASN A 97 -14.40 28.73 13.10
N SER A 98 -13.42 29.56 12.71
CA SER A 98 -13.74 30.78 11.92
C SER A 98 -12.71 31.41 10.97
N ASN A 99 -11.56 30.81 10.64
CA ASN A 99 -10.77 31.27 9.48
C ASN A 99 -9.72 30.21 9.09
N PRO A 100 -9.54 29.87 7.80
CA PRO A 100 -8.52 28.90 7.38
C PRO A 100 -7.14 29.56 7.43
N ALA A 101 -6.49 29.52 8.59
CA ALA A 101 -5.17 30.09 8.81
C ALA A 101 -4.13 29.40 7.92
N ALA A 102 -4.30 28.11 7.63
CA ALA A 102 -3.40 27.37 6.75
C ALA A 102 -3.43 27.90 5.31
N GLU A 103 -4.61 28.16 4.74
CA GLU A 103 -4.75 28.64 3.35
C GLU A 103 -4.24 30.07 3.19
N HIS A 104 -4.50 30.92 4.19
CA HIS A 104 -3.94 32.27 4.24
C HIS A 104 -2.41 32.24 4.34
N PHE A 105 -1.85 31.42 5.24
CA PHE A 105 -0.41 31.26 5.40
C PHE A 105 0.26 30.77 4.10
N ALA A 106 -0.32 29.77 3.44
CA ALA A 106 0.24 29.23 2.19
C ALA A 106 0.29 30.30 1.07
N THR A 107 -0.73 31.17 1.00
CA THR A 107 -0.79 32.27 0.04
C THR A 107 0.25 33.36 0.36
N GLU A 108 0.30 33.82 1.61
CA GLU A 108 1.17 34.93 2.03
C GLU A 108 2.66 34.56 2.13
N SER A 109 2.97 33.28 2.32
CA SER A 109 4.35 32.76 2.29
C SER A 109 4.85 32.46 0.89
N GLY A 110 3.97 32.48 -0.12
CA GLY A 110 4.36 32.08 -1.48
C GLY A 110 4.68 30.59 -1.60
N MET A 111 4.14 29.76 -0.72
CA MET A 111 4.35 28.31 -0.73
C MET A 111 3.92 27.72 -2.08
N PRO A 112 4.75 26.94 -2.80
CA PRO A 112 4.36 26.40 -4.09
C PRO A 112 3.13 25.48 -3.99
N GLN A 113 2.22 25.57 -4.97
CA GLN A 113 0.96 24.82 -4.94
C GLN A 113 1.15 23.31 -4.86
N SER A 114 2.20 22.75 -5.47
CA SER A 114 2.51 21.31 -5.38
C SER A 114 2.75 20.87 -3.93
N TYR A 115 3.48 21.65 -3.14
CA TYR A 115 3.70 21.35 -1.72
C TYR A 115 2.41 21.48 -0.93
N GLN A 116 1.57 22.48 -1.21
CA GLN A 116 0.28 22.65 -0.53
C GLN A 116 -0.61 21.41 -0.76
N VAL A 117 -0.74 20.99 -2.02
CA VAL A 117 -1.53 19.82 -2.41
C VAL A 117 -0.98 18.55 -1.75
N PHE A 118 0.33 18.33 -1.81
CA PHE A 118 0.95 17.14 -1.24
C PHE A 118 0.76 17.04 0.27
N ILE A 119 1.09 18.12 1.00
CA ILE A 119 0.99 18.17 2.46
C ILE A 119 -0.46 18.04 2.91
N LYS A 120 -1.42 18.68 2.22
CA LYS A 120 -2.85 18.52 2.51
C LYS A 120 -3.31 17.09 2.28
N GLY A 121 -2.80 16.42 1.24
CA GLY A 121 -3.07 15.01 0.98
C GLY A 121 -2.55 14.09 2.10
N LEU A 122 -1.30 14.27 2.53
CA LEU A 122 -0.73 13.50 3.65
C LEU A 122 -1.43 13.78 4.98
N TRP A 123 -1.82 15.04 5.23
CA TRP A 123 -2.63 15.39 6.39
C TRP A 123 -4.00 14.69 6.37
N LEU A 124 -4.67 14.63 5.21
CA LEU A 124 -5.93 13.89 5.04
C LEU A 124 -5.75 12.37 5.27
N MET A 125 -4.59 11.80 4.90
CA MET A 125 -4.25 10.41 5.22
C MET A 125 -4.16 10.19 6.74
N ASP A 126 -3.52 11.11 7.47
CA ASP A 126 -3.40 11.06 8.92
C ASP A 126 -4.74 11.25 9.66
N LYS A 127 -5.76 11.79 8.98
CA LYS A 127 -7.15 11.89 9.48
C LYS A 127 -8.05 10.75 9.02
N GLU A 128 -7.51 9.71 8.40
CA GLU A 128 -8.27 8.57 7.85
C GLU A 128 -9.34 9.00 6.80
N THR A 129 -9.16 10.15 6.13
CA THR A 129 -10.09 10.65 5.11
C THR A 129 -9.69 10.17 3.72
N TRP A 130 -9.62 8.84 3.57
CA TRP A 130 -8.93 8.14 2.48
C TRP A 130 -9.27 8.58 1.06
N THR A 131 -10.56 8.61 0.69
CA THR A 131 -10.98 9.00 -0.66
C THR A 131 -10.56 10.42 -0.99
N ARG A 132 -10.75 11.35 -0.04
CA ARG A 132 -10.35 12.75 -0.23
C ARG A 132 -8.84 12.88 -0.25
N ALA A 133 -8.12 12.15 0.60
CA ALA A 133 -6.66 12.14 0.58
C ALA A 133 -6.11 11.72 -0.79
N LEU A 134 -6.73 10.71 -1.41
CA LEU A 134 -6.35 10.21 -2.73
C LEU A 134 -6.45 11.30 -3.82
N GLU A 135 -7.48 12.15 -3.79
CA GLU A 135 -7.64 13.27 -4.74
C GLU A 135 -6.46 14.25 -4.73
N TYR A 136 -5.77 14.36 -3.59
CA TYR A 136 -4.61 15.23 -3.43
C TYR A 136 -3.30 14.50 -3.74
N ILE A 137 -3.04 13.35 -3.11
CA ILE A 137 -1.75 12.65 -3.25
C ILE A 137 -1.56 12.01 -4.64
N ALA A 138 -2.64 11.79 -5.40
CA ALA A 138 -2.58 11.31 -6.78
C ALA A 138 -2.53 12.44 -7.82
N HIS A 139 -2.37 13.70 -7.39
CA HIS A 139 -2.38 14.83 -8.31
C HIS A 139 -1.15 14.82 -9.23
N PRO A 140 -1.31 15.04 -10.56
CA PRO A 140 -0.24 14.85 -11.53
C PRO A 140 0.91 15.87 -11.46
N SER A 141 0.75 16.96 -10.70
CA SER A 141 1.82 17.93 -10.46
C SER A 141 2.80 17.53 -9.35
N LEU A 142 2.56 16.40 -8.69
CA LEU A 142 3.34 15.93 -7.56
C LEU A 142 4.45 14.97 -8.00
N ASN A 143 5.55 14.98 -7.25
CA ASN A 143 6.51 13.90 -7.29
C ASN A 143 5.99 12.75 -6.41
N PRO A 144 6.26 11.48 -6.78
CA PRO A 144 5.85 10.30 -6.02
C PRO A 144 6.72 10.09 -4.76
N ASP A 145 6.88 11.14 -3.94
CA ASP A 145 7.56 11.03 -2.65
C ASP A 145 6.67 10.25 -1.67
N PHE A 146 7.29 9.46 -0.79
CA PHE A 146 6.59 8.62 0.19
C PHE A 146 5.63 7.58 -0.42
N SER A 147 5.82 7.16 -1.69
CA SER A 147 4.92 6.20 -2.34
C SER A 147 4.84 4.84 -1.65
N ASP A 148 5.97 4.34 -1.12
CA ASP A 148 6.01 3.09 -0.35
C ASP A 148 5.12 3.20 0.90
N GLU A 149 5.25 4.31 1.62
CA GLU A 149 4.47 4.65 2.79
C GLU A 149 2.98 4.79 2.47
N ILE A 150 2.64 5.50 1.39
CA ILE A 150 1.26 5.70 0.92
C ILE A 150 0.60 4.37 0.58
N ILE A 151 1.25 3.53 -0.22
CA ILE A 151 0.71 2.21 -0.60
C ILE A 151 0.56 1.31 0.62
N THR A 152 1.55 1.30 1.50
CA THR A 152 1.50 0.48 2.72
C THR A 152 0.31 0.88 3.58
N VAL A 153 0.11 2.18 3.82
CA VAL A 153 -1.00 2.67 4.65
C VAL A 153 -2.35 2.40 3.97
N LEU A 154 -2.51 2.70 2.68
CA LEU A 154 -3.76 2.44 1.96
C LEU A 154 -4.11 0.95 1.93
N ALA A 155 -3.14 0.08 1.69
CA ALA A 155 -3.39 -1.36 1.61
C ALA A 155 -3.76 -1.99 2.95
N GLN A 156 -3.22 -1.45 4.06
CA GLN A 156 -3.43 -2.02 5.40
C GLN A 156 -4.62 -1.41 6.14
N HIS A 157 -4.88 -0.12 5.95
CA HIS A 157 -5.80 0.66 6.80
C HIS A 157 -7.04 1.17 6.08
N ALA A 158 -7.13 1.03 4.75
CA ALA A 158 -8.36 1.38 4.05
C ALA A 158 -9.55 0.55 4.58
N PRO A 159 -10.72 1.18 4.80
CA PRO A 159 -11.89 0.49 5.33
C PRO A 159 -12.42 -0.53 4.34
N LYS A 160 -13.19 -1.51 4.84
CA LYS A 160 -13.90 -2.47 3.99
C LYS A 160 -14.77 -1.76 2.95
N GLY A 161 -14.70 -2.21 1.70
CA GLY A 161 -15.33 -1.55 0.55
C GLY A 161 -14.48 -0.48 -0.14
N GLN A 162 -13.29 -0.16 0.39
CA GLN A 162 -12.31 0.75 -0.22
C GLN A 162 -10.94 0.08 -0.42
N GLU A 163 -10.90 -1.25 -0.54
CA GLU A 163 -9.67 -2.03 -0.67
C GLU A 163 -8.89 -1.73 -1.97
N THR A 164 -9.55 -1.08 -2.94
CA THR A 164 -8.94 -0.70 -4.22
C THR A 164 -8.18 0.62 -4.17
N LEU A 165 -8.20 1.37 -3.05
CA LEU A 165 -7.54 2.69 -3.00
C LEU A 165 -6.03 2.63 -3.25
N ALA A 166 -5.35 1.60 -2.76
CA ALA A 166 -3.92 1.39 -3.04
C ALA A 166 -3.66 1.20 -4.54
N LEU A 167 -4.54 0.46 -5.24
CA LEU A 167 -4.47 0.29 -6.69
C LEU A 167 -4.79 1.58 -7.43
N SER A 168 -5.81 2.33 -6.98
CA SER A 168 -6.17 3.63 -7.57
C SER A 168 -5.01 4.61 -7.51
N TYR A 169 -4.31 4.70 -6.37
CA TYR A 169 -3.07 5.48 -6.26
C TYR A 169 -2.00 4.98 -7.22
N PHE A 170 -1.73 3.68 -7.21
CA PHE A 170 -0.70 3.07 -8.07
C PHE A 170 -0.95 3.33 -9.56
N TYR A 171 -2.17 3.20 -10.06
CA TYR A 171 -2.46 3.44 -11.48
C TYR A 171 -2.43 4.91 -11.86
N ALA A 172 -2.82 5.81 -10.95
CA ALA A 172 -2.79 7.24 -11.19
C ALA A 172 -1.36 7.79 -11.20
N VAL A 173 -0.53 7.37 -10.25
CA VAL A 173 0.81 7.94 -10.03
C VAL A 173 1.92 7.12 -10.70
N ARG A 174 1.73 5.81 -10.85
CA ARG A 174 2.74 4.84 -11.32
C ARG A 174 4.11 5.00 -10.63
N PRO A 175 4.15 4.98 -9.29
CA PRO A 175 5.40 5.17 -8.57
C PRO A 175 6.34 3.98 -8.71
N VAL A 176 7.64 4.24 -8.51
CA VAL A 176 8.63 3.18 -8.32
C VAL A 176 8.65 2.83 -6.84
N LEU A 177 8.47 1.55 -6.52
CA LEU A 177 8.49 1.06 -5.13
C LEU A 177 9.87 0.54 -4.76
N HIS A 178 10.33 0.91 -3.56
CA HIS A 178 11.67 0.54 -3.08
C HIS A 178 11.64 -0.54 -2.00
N SER A 179 10.55 -0.58 -1.22
CA SER A 179 10.32 -1.51 -0.14
C SER A 179 9.63 -2.78 -0.63
N SER A 180 10.15 -3.93 -0.23
CA SER A 180 9.51 -5.22 -0.50
C SER A 180 8.11 -5.30 0.10
N LEU A 181 7.89 -4.70 1.29
CA LEU A 181 6.58 -4.68 1.93
C LEU A 181 5.54 -3.94 1.09
N ALA A 182 5.88 -2.75 0.59
CA ALA A 182 4.96 -1.96 -0.23
C ALA A 182 4.62 -2.69 -1.53
N LEU A 183 5.62 -3.31 -2.17
CA LEU A 183 5.44 -4.13 -3.36
C LEU A 183 4.54 -5.33 -3.11
N GLU A 184 4.76 -6.07 -2.02
CA GLU A 184 3.97 -7.24 -1.66
C GLU A 184 2.51 -6.88 -1.34
N LEU A 185 2.28 -5.78 -0.62
CA LEU A 185 0.94 -5.30 -0.30
C LEU A 185 0.18 -4.83 -1.55
N LEU A 186 0.84 -4.09 -2.43
CA LEU A 186 0.26 -3.72 -3.72
C LEU A 186 -0.11 -4.96 -4.54
N PHE A 187 0.78 -5.94 -4.56
CA PHE A 187 0.58 -7.19 -5.29
C PHE A 187 -0.60 -8.01 -4.74
N ASP A 188 -0.79 -8.03 -3.41
CA ASP A 188 -1.97 -8.64 -2.80
C ASP A 188 -3.25 -7.93 -3.20
N SER A 189 -3.27 -6.60 -3.14
CA SER A 189 -4.42 -5.81 -3.61
C SER A 189 -4.72 -6.09 -5.08
N MET A 190 -3.68 -6.20 -5.92
CA MET A 190 -3.83 -6.52 -7.35
C MET A 190 -4.37 -7.94 -7.54
N THR A 191 -3.86 -8.92 -6.81
CA THR A 191 -4.33 -10.31 -6.88
C THR A 191 -5.79 -10.43 -6.44
N LEU A 192 -6.19 -9.67 -5.41
CA LEU A 192 -7.59 -9.55 -4.97
C LEU A 192 -8.48 -8.91 -6.05
N ALA A 193 -7.99 -7.94 -6.81
CA ALA A 193 -8.75 -7.30 -7.87
C ALA A 193 -8.83 -8.17 -9.14
N SER A 194 -7.68 -8.64 -9.63
CA SER A 194 -7.50 -9.38 -10.88
C SER A 194 -6.28 -10.30 -10.81
N THR A 195 -6.52 -11.61 -10.88
CA THR A 195 -5.46 -12.64 -10.88
C THR A 195 -4.57 -12.57 -12.11
N VAL A 196 -5.14 -12.28 -13.27
CA VAL A 196 -4.42 -12.15 -14.54
C VAL A 196 -3.51 -10.93 -14.51
N GLU A 197 -4.00 -9.81 -14.00
CA GLU A 197 -3.21 -8.59 -13.89
C GLU A 197 -2.03 -8.77 -12.95
N ALA A 198 -2.24 -9.39 -11.78
CA ALA A 198 -1.16 -9.71 -10.86
C ALA A 198 -0.09 -10.59 -11.52
N LEU A 199 -0.48 -11.59 -12.31
CA LEU A 199 0.49 -12.40 -13.04
C LEU A 199 1.29 -11.56 -14.04
N VAL A 200 0.64 -10.72 -14.84
CA VAL A 200 1.31 -9.82 -15.79
C VAL A 200 2.26 -8.86 -15.08
N PHE A 201 1.86 -8.32 -13.93
CA PHE A 201 2.71 -7.47 -13.11
C PHE A 201 3.93 -8.23 -12.56
N SER A 202 3.76 -9.48 -12.11
CA SER A 202 4.91 -10.29 -11.66
C SER A 202 5.94 -10.47 -12.77
N ARG A 203 5.49 -10.63 -14.02
CA ARG A 203 6.36 -10.79 -15.20
C ARG A 203 7.17 -9.55 -15.56
N SER A 204 6.72 -8.35 -15.15
CA SER A 204 7.48 -7.11 -15.38
C SER A 204 8.60 -6.89 -14.37
N GLN A 205 8.68 -7.73 -13.33
CA GLN A 205 9.69 -7.61 -12.27
C GLN A 205 10.99 -8.35 -12.61
N PRO A 206 12.13 -7.96 -12.01
CA PRO A 206 13.36 -8.73 -12.06
C PRO A 206 13.17 -10.17 -11.57
N GLN A 207 13.95 -11.11 -12.12
CA GLN A 207 13.74 -12.55 -11.96
C GLN A 207 13.51 -13.01 -10.51
N HIS A 208 14.32 -12.54 -9.56
CA HIS A 208 14.16 -12.90 -8.15
C HIS A 208 12.82 -12.43 -7.57
N THR A 209 12.47 -11.17 -7.79
CA THR A 209 11.19 -10.59 -7.35
C THR A 209 10.00 -11.24 -8.06
N ARG A 210 10.14 -11.53 -9.36
CA ARG A 210 9.13 -12.24 -10.16
C ARG A 210 8.79 -13.60 -9.54
N GLU A 211 9.79 -14.41 -9.20
CA GLU A 211 9.57 -15.71 -8.58
C GLU A 211 8.86 -15.59 -7.23
N GLN A 212 9.28 -14.64 -6.38
CA GLN A 212 8.67 -14.39 -5.08
C GLN A 212 7.19 -14.00 -5.21
N LEU A 213 6.88 -13.06 -6.10
CA LEU A 213 5.50 -12.64 -6.37
C LEU A 213 4.67 -13.77 -6.99
N PHE A 214 5.24 -14.57 -7.89
CA PHE A 214 4.56 -15.73 -8.47
C PHE A 214 4.20 -16.78 -7.41
N GLN A 215 5.11 -17.11 -6.50
CA GLN A 215 4.82 -18.03 -5.39
C GLN A 215 3.75 -17.47 -4.45
N ARG A 216 3.77 -16.15 -4.17
CA ARG A 216 2.74 -15.46 -3.39
C ARG A 216 1.37 -15.54 -4.07
N TRP A 217 1.32 -15.31 -5.37
CA TRP A 217 0.11 -15.44 -6.19
C TRP A 217 -0.46 -16.86 -6.16
N LEU A 218 0.39 -17.89 -6.32
CA LEU A 218 -0.02 -19.28 -6.19
C LEU A 218 -0.55 -19.61 -4.80
N ARG A 219 0.09 -19.10 -3.74
CA ARG A 219 -0.39 -19.26 -2.38
C ARG A 219 -1.79 -18.69 -2.22
N PHE A 220 -2.05 -17.51 -2.78
CA PHE A 220 -3.34 -16.85 -2.70
C PHE A 220 -4.43 -17.66 -3.43
N ILE A 221 -4.17 -18.07 -4.68
CA ILE A 221 -5.14 -18.78 -5.53
C ILE A 221 -5.40 -20.21 -5.04
N VAL A 222 -4.34 -20.98 -4.77
CA VAL A 222 -4.43 -22.40 -4.43
C VAL A 222 -4.76 -22.59 -2.95
N GLY A 223 -4.28 -21.70 -2.09
CA GLY A 223 -4.53 -21.74 -0.65
C GLY A 223 -5.98 -21.43 -0.29
N GLY A 224 -6.70 -20.72 -1.16
CA GLY A 224 -8.09 -20.36 -0.96
C GLY A 224 -8.25 -19.40 0.21
N THR A 225 -8.19 -18.11 -0.04
CA THR A 225 -8.60 -17.12 0.96
C THR A 225 -10.08 -17.33 1.30
N THR A 226 -10.42 -17.25 2.59
CA THR A 226 -11.79 -17.28 3.11
C THR A 226 -12.58 -16.09 2.55
N GLY A 227 -13.22 -16.30 1.40
CA GLY A 227 -13.98 -15.28 0.68
C GLY A 227 -14.44 -15.81 -0.68
N HIS A 228 -15.56 -15.27 -1.17
CA HIS A 228 -16.42 -15.75 -2.27
C HIS A 228 -15.77 -16.19 -3.62
N ARG A 229 -14.45 -16.08 -3.81
CA ARG A 229 -13.76 -16.38 -5.09
C ARG A 229 -12.87 -17.64 -5.08
N SER A 230 -12.80 -18.38 -3.97
CA SER A 230 -11.95 -19.58 -3.86
C SER A 230 -12.33 -20.71 -4.85
N GLY A 231 -13.60 -20.83 -5.26
CA GLY A 231 -14.07 -21.91 -6.13
C GLY A 231 -13.55 -21.86 -7.58
N THR A 232 -13.69 -20.70 -8.24
CA THR A 232 -13.42 -20.49 -9.67
C THR A 232 -11.93 -20.38 -10.00
N CYS A 233 -11.13 -19.89 -9.05
CA CYS A 233 -9.73 -19.53 -9.29
C CYS A 233 -8.83 -20.74 -9.62
N GLY A 234 -9.14 -21.93 -9.08
CA GLY A 234 -8.41 -23.15 -9.40
C GLY A 234 -8.65 -23.68 -10.83
N GLN A 235 -9.81 -23.38 -11.43
CA GLN A 235 -10.09 -23.72 -12.83
C GLN A 235 -9.41 -22.74 -13.77
N GLU A 236 -9.43 -21.44 -13.46
CA GLU A 236 -8.71 -20.41 -14.21
C GLU A 236 -7.20 -20.73 -14.28
N LEU A 237 -6.60 -21.16 -13.17
CA LEU A 237 -5.18 -21.51 -13.11
C LEU A 237 -4.79 -22.62 -14.09
N ALA A 238 -5.67 -23.59 -14.35
CA ALA A 238 -5.38 -24.68 -15.27
C ALA A 238 -5.15 -24.19 -16.71
N PHE A 239 -5.78 -23.08 -17.10
CA PHE A 239 -5.75 -22.53 -18.46
C PHE A 239 -4.92 -21.26 -18.61
N ILE A 240 -4.36 -20.71 -17.52
CA ILE A 240 -3.48 -19.54 -17.62
C ILE A 240 -2.21 -19.91 -18.40
N PRO A 241 -1.81 -19.14 -19.42
CA PRO A 241 -0.61 -19.45 -20.19
C PRO A 241 0.62 -19.12 -19.35
N PHE A 242 1.33 -20.15 -18.88
CA PHE A 242 2.63 -19.99 -18.21
C PHE A 242 3.74 -20.13 -19.24
N ASP A 243 4.84 -19.40 -19.03
CA ASP A 243 6.07 -19.74 -19.72
C ASP A 243 6.74 -20.96 -19.07
N SER A 244 7.83 -21.45 -19.68
CA SER A 244 8.54 -22.63 -19.18
C SER A 244 9.11 -22.46 -17.78
N THR A 245 9.46 -21.22 -17.39
CA THR A 245 10.03 -20.93 -16.07
C THR A 245 8.93 -20.92 -15.01
N GLU A 246 7.81 -20.29 -15.31
CA GLU A 246 6.62 -20.28 -14.46
C GLU A 246 6.03 -21.69 -14.28
N GLU A 247 6.01 -22.52 -15.34
CA GLU A 247 5.56 -23.91 -15.24
C GLU A 247 6.49 -24.71 -14.29
N ALA A 248 7.81 -24.50 -14.38
CA ALA A 248 8.77 -25.14 -13.47
C ALA A 248 8.59 -24.67 -12.01
N TRP A 249 8.43 -23.36 -11.78
CA TRP A 249 8.16 -22.80 -10.45
C TRP A 249 6.84 -23.31 -9.89
N PHE A 250 5.80 -23.37 -10.71
CA PHE A 250 4.48 -23.89 -10.33
C PHE A 250 4.59 -25.34 -9.84
N GLU A 251 5.27 -26.20 -10.61
CA GLU A 251 5.46 -27.58 -10.23
C GLU A 251 6.30 -27.73 -8.97
N GLN A 252 7.44 -27.04 -8.89
CA GLN A 252 8.32 -27.09 -7.74
C GLN A 252 7.58 -26.62 -6.47
N TYR A 253 6.85 -25.50 -6.54
CA TYR A 253 6.14 -24.91 -5.42
C TYR A 253 5.05 -25.83 -4.85
N LEU A 254 4.26 -26.48 -5.71
CA LEU A 254 3.14 -27.33 -5.28
C LEU A 254 3.52 -28.80 -5.02
N SER A 255 4.63 -29.29 -5.57
CA SER A 255 5.05 -30.69 -5.39
C SER A 255 5.97 -30.89 -4.18
N VAL A 256 6.98 -30.04 -4.03
CA VAL A 256 8.05 -30.17 -3.02
C VAL A 256 8.23 -28.91 -2.18
N GLY A 257 7.80 -27.75 -2.68
CA GLY A 257 7.96 -26.46 -2.04
C GLY A 257 6.91 -26.13 -0.96
N PRO A 258 6.88 -24.87 -0.50
CA PRO A 258 5.99 -24.42 0.57
C PRO A 258 4.50 -24.60 0.27
N GLY A 259 4.13 -24.66 -1.02
CA GLY A 259 2.75 -24.84 -1.48
C GLY A 259 2.23 -26.27 -1.38
N ARG A 260 3.09 -27.28 -1.12
CA ARG A 260 2.69 -28.69 -1.08
C ARG A 260 1.57 -29.00 -0.10
N GLY A 261 1.54 -28.28 1.03
CA GLY A 261 0.54 -28.46 2.09
C GLY A 261 -0.81 -27.80 1.82
N LEU A 262 -0.95 -27.04 0.72
CA LEU A 262 -2.21 -26.37 0.40
C LEU A 262 -3.27 -27.41 0.03
N LYS A 263 -4.50 -27.21 0.52
CA LYS A 263 -5.62 -28.16 0.38
C LYS A 263 -5.86 -28.61 -1.07
N ARG A 264 -5.64 -27.71 -2.04
CA ARG A 264 -5.89 -27.96 -3.47
C ARG A 264 -4.62 -28.23 -4.29
N ALA A 265 -3.44 -28.29 -3.67
CA ALA A 265 -2.16 -28.39 -4.40
C ALA A 265 -2.12 -29.56 -5.39
N LYS A 266 -2.49 -30.77 -4.93
CA LYS A 266 -2.49 -31.99 -5.76
C LYS A 266 -3.51 -31.93 -6.90
N ASP A 267 -4.72 -31.46 -6.60
CA ASP A 267 -5.80 -31.33 -7.58
C ASP A 267 -5.42 -30.32 -8.66
N THR A 268 -4.85 -29.18 -8.27
CA THR A 268 -4.41 -28.13 -9.18
C THR A 268 -3.25 -28.58 -10.06
N LEU A 269 -2.26 -29.33 -9.53
CA LEU A 269 -1.20 -29.94 -10.33
C LEU A 269 -1.76 -30.91 -11.37
N LEU A 270 -2.70 -31.76 -10.97
CA LEU A 270 -3.33 -32.73 -11.86
C LEU A 270 -4.15 -32.05 -12.96
N MET A 271 -4.99 -31.06 -12.60
CA MET A 271 -5.74 -30.24 -13.55
C MET A 271 -4.82 -29.57 -14.57
N ARG A 272 -3.70 -28.98 -14.10
CA ARG A 272 -2.73 -28.31 -14.98
C ARG A 272 -2.07 -29.28 -15.96
N LYS A 273 -1.67 -30.47 -15.51
CA LYS A 273 -1.09 -31.51 -16.39
C LYS A 273 -2.07 -31.99 -17.45
N ILE A 274 -3.35 -32.15 -17.08
CA ILE A 274 -4.42 -32.49 -18.03
C ILE A 274 -4.61 -31.37 -19.06
N ALA A 275 -4.72 -30.11 -18.60
CA ALA A 275 -4.93 -28.96 -19.47
C ALA A 275 -3.73 -28.65 -20.40
N ALA A 276 -2.53 -29.09 -20.03
CA ALA A 276 -1.31 -28.97 -20.83
C ALA A 276 -1.02 -30.20 -21.72
N ASP A 277 -2.01 -31.09 -21.91
CA ASP A 277 -1.91 -32.33 -22.68
C ASP A 277 -0.80 -33.30 -22.22
N ARG A 278 -0.40 -33.25 -20.95
CA ARG A 278 0.64 -34.10 -20.36
C ARG A 278 0.08 -35.42 -19.84
N TYR A 279 -0.76 -36.08 -20.65
CA TYR A 279 -1.49 -37.29 -20.28
C TYR A 279 -0.58 -38.46 -19.89
N ALA A 280 0.59 -38.60 -20.54
CA ALA A 280 1.57 -39.63 -20.22
C ALA A 280 2.16 -39.48 -18.81
N GLU A 281 2.26 -38.25 -18.29
CA GLU A 281 2.65 -38.00 -16.90
C GLU A 281 1.49 -38.29 -15.96
N VAL A 282 0.27 -37.89 -16.33
CA VAL A 282 -0.96 -38.12 -15.55
C VAL A 282 -1.23 -39.61 -15.36
N ALA A 283 -1.04 -40.42 -16.39
CA ALA A 283 -1.21 -41.87 -16.34
C ALA A 283 -0.28 -42.56 -15.33
N LYS A 284 0.86 -41.95 -14.97
CA LYS A 284 1.79 -42.50 -13.97
C LYS A 284 1.39 -42.13 -12.54
N LEU A 285 0.45 -41.21 -12.35
CA LEU A 285 0.05 -40.72 -11.03
C LEU A 285 -0.97 -41.66 -10.38
N ARG A 286 -0.87 -41.78 -9.05
CA ARG A 286 -1.92 -42.40 -8.24
C ARG A 286 -2.92 -41.34 -7.83
N ALA A 287 -4.06 -41.30 -8.50
CA ALA A 287 -5.17 -40.44 -8.11
C ALA A 287 -5.89 -40.93 -6.85
N VAL A 288 -6.48 -39.99 -6.11
CA VAL A 288 -7.30 -40.26 -4.93
C VAL A 288 -8.60 -39.46 -5.05
N GLY A 289 -9.70 -40.04 -4.58
CA GLY A 289 -11.01 -39.38 -4.55
C GLY A 289 -11.61 -39.19 -5.95
N PRO A 290 -12.17 -38.01 -6.28
CA PRO A 290 -12.91 -37.80 -7.53
C PRO A 290 -12.06 -37.94 -8.80
N TRP A 291 -10.73 -37.86 -8.68
CA TRP A 291 -9.79 -37.97 -9.80
C TRP A 291 -9.50 -39.40 -10.25
N THR A 292 -9.86 -40.42 -9.46
CA THR A 292 -9.53 -41.83 -9.76
C THR A 292 -10.10 -42.24 -11.11
N ALA A 293 -11.40 -41.99 -11.35
CA ALA A 293 -12.04 -42.34 -12.62
C ALA A 293 -11.42 -41.61 -13.82
N VAL A 294 -11.02 -40.35 -13.64
CA VAL A 294 -10.40 -39.53 -14.68
C VAL A 294 -9.03 -40.09 -15.06
N VAL A 295 -8.17 -40.37 -14.07
CA VAL A 295 -6.83 -40.91 -14.32
C VAL A 295 -6.88 -42.32 -14.91
N GLU A 296 -7.79 -43.18 -14.44
CA GLU A 296 -7.98 -44.50 -15.04
C GLU A 296 -8.47 -44.39 -16.49
N GLY A 297 -9.44 -43.52 -16.79
CA GLY A 297 -9.88 -43.28 -18.17
C GLY A 297 -8.75 -42.82 -19.09
N ILE A 298 -7.88 -41.92 -18.61
CA ILE A 298 -6.71 -41.44 -19.36
C ILE A 298 -5.71 -42.60 -19.62
N LYS A 299 -5.44 -43.45 -18.62
CA LYS A 299 -4.54 -44.61 -18.79
C LYS A 299 -5.02 -45.53 -19.91
N HIS A 300 -6.28 -45.96 -19.84
CA HIS A 300 -6.87 -46.85 -20.85
C HIS A 300 -6.87 -46.21 -22.25
N GLY A 301 -7.12 -44.90 -22.34
CA GLY A 301 -7.12 -44.18 -23.62
C GLY A 301 -5.74 -44.10 -24.28
N ILE A 302 -4.66 -43.95 -23.50
CA ILE A 302 -3.29 -43.94 -24.03
C ILE A 302 -2.87 -45.35 -24.47
N GLU A 303 -3.17 -46.37 -23.65
CA GLU A 303 -2.83 -47.77 -23.94
C GLU A 303 -3.52 -48.27 -25.22
N GLY A 304 -4.77 -47.87 -25.46
CA GLY A 304 -5.52 -48.21 -26.68
C GLY A 304 -5.02 -47.54 -27.96
N GLN A 305 -4.09 -46.57 -27.91
CA GLN A 305 -3.43 -45.99 -29.10
C GLN A 305 -2.10 -46.68 -29.45
N THR A 306 -1.61 -47.58 -28.59
CA THR A 306 -0.35 -48.32 -28.79
C THR A 306 -0.52 -49.74 -29.33
N GLU A 307 -1.75 -50.18 -29.56
CA GLU A 307 -2.11 -51.43 -30.28
C GLU A 307 -2.57 -51.13 -31.71
#